data_AF-A0A166XDA1-F1
#
_entry.id   AF-A0A166XDA1-F1
#
_cell.length_a   1.000
_cell.length_b   1.000
_cell.length_c   1.000
_cell.angle_alpha   90.00
_cell.angle_beta   90.00
_cell.angle_gamma   90.00
#
_symmetry.space_group_name_H-M   'P 1'
#
loop_
_entity.id
_entity.type
_entity.pdbx_description
1 polymer ?
#
loop_
_entity_poly.entity_id
_entity_poly.type
_entity_poly.pdbx_seq_one_letter_code
_entity_poly.pdbx_strand_id
1 'polypeptide(L)'
;MDANKAAEVLRKIDDLNENHEISIIKLSEPISSAVAQESRQQRTSDASNASQDATTPASLDADLEHYKELFAKLRFSYVEQVTKEKFIRAIVGDPPVIVSPQENLELEKANLEAKAQLKALKVEVADMVAELEKKGKELAKRYETVQLDTAKLKELPDKIAELEERVAELKEAQEPGQKPYMTLPLAKTLDLVDEKKRQQQQLDRELEQLQARVPRKRKELERLQAELQPLEAKRQNSKAAAKDARRRKEGAGGDADDLEERGRWLRASEAALKQMLDIQG
;
A
#
# COMPACT_ATOMS: atom_id res chain seq x y z
N MET A 1 -0.26 20.57 -5.79
CA MET A 1 -1.30 21.59 -6.05
C MET A 1 -2.73 21.03 -5.96
N ASP A 2 -2.92 19.73 -5.77
CA ASP A 2 -4.25 19.12 -5.87
C ASP A 2 -4.98 18.92 -4.53
N ALA A 3 -4.26 18.86 -3.40
CA ALA A 3 -4.87 18.72 -2.07
C ALA A 3 -5.73 19.93 -1.67
N ASN A 4 -5.27 21.16 -1.95
CA ASN A 4 -6.05 22.37 -1.67
C ASN A 4 -7.34 22.46 -2.51
N LYS A 5 -7.31 21.96 -3.75
CA LYS A 5 -8.51 21.90 -4.60
C LYS A 5 -9.51 20.88 -4.07
N ALA A 6 -9.03 19.70 -3.64
CA ALA A 6 -9.89 18.68 -3.04
C ALA A 6 -10.57 19.19 -1.76
N ALA A 7 -9.83 19.89 -0.90
CA ALA A 7 -10.38 20.50 0.31
C ALA A 7 -11.39 21.63 0.02
N GLU A 8 -11.14 22.45 -1.00
CA GLU A 8 -12.08 23.50 -1.43
C GLU A 8 -13.38 22.90 -1.99
N VAL A 9 -13.28 21.82 -2.76
CA VAL A 9 -14.45 21.09 -3.29
C VAL A 9 -15.25 20.43 -2.18
N LEU A 10 -14.59 19.80 -1.20
CA LEU A 10 -15.26 19.21 -0.04
C LEU A 10 -16.05 20.26 0.75
N ARG A 11 -15.44 21.42 1.04
CA ARG A 11 -16.13 22.52 1.71
C ARG A 11 -17.36 22.98 0.95
N LYS A 12 -17.25 23.16 -0.37
CA LYS A 12 -18.40 23.53 -1.21
C LYS A 12 -19.49 22.46 -1.18
N ILE A 13 -19.14 21.17 -1.14
CA ILE A 13 -20.11 20.08 -1.04
C ILE A 13 -20.79 20.08 0.32
N ASP A 14 -20.03 20.20 1.42
CA ASP A 14 -20.57 20.24 2.77
C ASP A 14 -21.48 21.48 2.95
N ASP A 15 -21.08 22.67 2.48
CA ASP A 15 -21.89 23.89 2.47
C ASP A 15 -23.21 23.71 1.69
N LEU A 16 -23.16 23.03 0.53
CA LEU A 16 -24.36 22.76 -0.27
C LEU A 16 -25.30 21.78 0.45
N ASN A 17 -24.75 20.80 1.15
CA ASN A 17 -25.51 19.76 1.85
C ASN A 17 -26.17 20.31 3.12
N GLU A 18 -25.49 21.19 3.87
CA GLU A 18 -26.05 21.89 5.03
C GLU A 18 -27.21 22.82 4.65
N ASN A 19 -27.08 23.51 3.51
CA ASN A 19 -28.13 24.40 3.03
C ASN A 19 -29.32 23.66 2.40
N HIS A 20 -29.16 22.39 2.00
CA HIS A 20 -30.17 21.61 1.31
C HIS A 20 -30.32 20.21 1.94
N GLU A 21 -30.80 20.14 3.18
CA GLU A 21 -31.26 18.87 3.74
C GLU A 21 -32.52 18.38 3.01
N ILE A 22 -32.32 17.61 1.94
CA ILE A 22 -33.38 17.00 1.13
C ILE A 22 -33.94 15.80 1.90
N SER A 23 -34.79 16.06 2.89
CA SER A 23 -35.63 15.04 3.51
C SER A 23 -37.02 15.08 2.90
N ILE A 24 -37.52 13.92 2.46
CA ILE A 24 -38.89 13.77 1.94
C ILE A 24 -39.91 14.38 2.91
N ILE A 25 -39.66 14.24 4.22
CA ILE A 25 -40.53 14.76 5.28
C ILE A 25 -40.52 16.30 5.28
N LYS A 26 -39.34 16.95 5.23
CA LYS A 26 -39.22 18.42 5.15
C LYS A 26 -39.79 18.99 3.85
N LEU A 27 -39.63 18.28 2.74
CA LEU A 27 -40.16 18.68 1.44
C LEU A 27 -41.68 18.50 1.34
N SER A 28 -42.26 17.58 2.12
CA SER A 28 -43.71 17.35 2.18
C SER A 28 -44.46 18.27 3.14
N GLU A 29 -43.75 18.96 4.05
CA GLU A 29 -44.33 19.87 5.05
C GLU A 29 -45.06 21.09 4.43
N PRO A 30 -44.55 21.75 3.37
CA PRO A 30 -45.27 22.83 2.68
C PRO A 30 -46.54 22.35 1.98
N ILE A 31 -46.51 21.13 1.43
CA ILE A 31 -47.66 20.54 0.73
C ILE A 31 -48.74 20.16 1.75
N SER A 32 -48.34 19.53 2.85
CA SER A 32 -49.25 19.11 3.92
C SER A 32 -49.87 20.32 4.64
N SER A 33 -49.10 21.39 4.86
CA SER A 33 -49.61 22.61 5.49
C SER A 33 -50.57 23.40 4.58
N ALA A 34 -50.32 23.45 3.27
CA ALA A 34 -51.23 24.07 2.31
C ALA A 34 -52.59 23.33 2.24
N VAL A 35 -52.56 21.99 2.20
CA VAL A 35 -53.78 21.15 2.23
C VAL A 35 -54.55 21.34 3.54
N ALA A 36 -53.84 21.46 4.67
CA ALA A 36 -54.46 21.70 5.98
C ALA A 36 -55.12 23.10 6.12
N GLN A 37 -54.61 24.11 5.40
CA GLN A 37 -55.20 25.46 5.38
C GLN A 37 -56.48 25.51 4.55
N GLU A 38 -56.54 24.82 3.41
CA GLU A 38 -57.76 24.72 2.59
C GLU A 38 -58.86 23.90 3.29
N SER A 39 -58.49 22.81 3.96
CA SER A 39 -59.45 21.97 4.70
C SER A 39 -60.02 22.64 5.96
N ARG A 40 -59.43 23.74 6.45
CA ARG A 40 -59.96 24.49 7.62
C ARG A 40 -61.13 25.42 7.25
N GLN A 41 -61.31 25.73 5.97
CA GLN A 41 -62.39 26.60 5.48
C GLN A 41 -63.63 25.82 5.04
N GLN A 42 -63.51 24.51 4.80
CA GLN A 42 -64.64 23.60 4.57
C GLN A 42 -64.82 22.67 5.76
N ARG A 43 -65.99 22.73 6.40
CA ARG A 43 -66.38 21.87 7.53
C ARG A 43 -66.13 20.40 7.17
N THR A 44 -65.13 19.76 7.78
CA THR A 44 -64.87 18.32 7.63
C THR A 44 -65.23 17.59 8.91
N SER A 45 -66.00 16.52 8.75
CA SER A 45 -66.35 15.58 9.82
C SER A 45 -65.14 14.69 10.06
N ASP A 46 -64.69 14.68 11.30
CA ASP A 46 -63.46 14.08 11.79
C ASP A 46 -63.50 12.53 11.71
N ALA A 47 -62.55 11.94 11.00
CA ALA A 47 -62.21 10.51 11.09
C ALA A 47 -60.75 10.16 10.70
N SER A 48 -59.91 11.13 10.28
CA SER A 48 -58.64 10.84 9.61
C SER A 48 -57.37 11.34 10.33
N ASN A 49 -57.44 11.78 11.59
CA ASN A 49 -56.29 12.33 12.31
C ASN A 49 -55.36 11.29 12.98
N ALA A 50 -55.49 9.99 12.68
CA ALA A 50 -54.78 8.93 13.41
C ALA A 50 -53.42 8.49 12.83
N SER A 51 -53.02 8.95 11.63
CA SER A 51 -51.83 8.41 10.94
C SER A 51 -50.61 9.34 10.91
N GLN A 52 -50.51 10.30 11.83
CA GLN A 52 -49.35 11.21 11.88
C GLN A 52 -48.12 10.65 12.62
N ASP A 53 -48.22 9.51 13.31
CA ASP A 53 -47.21 9.12 14.32
C ASP A 53 -46.08 8.20 13.85
N ALA A 54 -46.05 7.75 12.59
CA ALA A 54 -44.86 7.09 12.02
C ALA A 54 -44.92 7.01 10.48
N THR A 55 -44.50 8.07 9.80
CA THR A 55 -44.36 8.11 8.33
C THR A 55 -43.07 7.41 7.89
N THR A 56 -43.05 6.09 7.97
CA THR A 56 -42.09 5.28 7.20
C THR A 56 -42.59 5.15 5.76
N PRO A 57 -41.70 5.07 4.74
CA PRO A 57 -42.13 4.93 3.35
C PRO A 57 -43.10 3.75 3.11
N ALA A 58 -42.90 2.64 3.84
CA ALA A 58 -43.77 1.47 3.76
C ALA A 58 -45.16 1.66 4.42
N SER A 59 -45.30 2.56 5.41
CA SER A 59 -46.61 2.87 5.99
C SER A 59 -47.45 3.79 5.09
N LEU A 60 -46.81 4.63 4.29
CA LEU A 60 -47.50 5.50 3.32
C LEU A 60 -48.24 4.71 2.24
N ASP A 61 -47.65 3.64 1.71
CA ASP A 61 -48.30 2.82 0.68
C ASP A 61 -49.54 2.10 1.24
N ALA A 62 -49.44 1.56 2.46
CA ALA A 62 -50.56 0.93 3.14
C ALA A 62 -51.69 1.93 3.45
N ASP A 63 -51.34 3.14 3.88
CA ASP A 63 -52.30 4.23 4.11
C ASP A 63 -53.01 4.64 2.80
N LEU A 64 -52.26 4.76 1.70
CA LEU A 64 -52.83 5.08 0.38
C LEU A 64 -53.82 4.03 -0.10
N GLU A 65 -53.53 2.74 0.11
CA GLU A 65 -54.46 1.65 -0.20
C GLU A 65 -55.71 1.72 0.68
N HIS A 66 -55.54 1.94 1.98
CA HIS A 66 -56.64 2.10 2.92
C HIS A 66 -57.57 3.27 2.52
N TYR A 67 -56.99 4.44 2.20
CA TYR A 67 -57.77 5.61 1.77
C TYR A 67 -58.49 5.37 0.44
N LYS A 68 -57.86 4.69 -0.54
CA LYS A 68 -58.53 4.32 -1.80
C LYS A 68 -59.77 3.48 -1.54
N GLU A 69 -59.70 2.49 -0.66
CA GLU A 69 -60.84 1.66 -0.29
C GLU A 69 -61.92 2.46 0.47
N LEU A 70 -61.52 3.28 1.44
CA LEU A 70 -62.44 4.11 2.22
C LEU A 70 -63.21 5.07 1.30
N PHE A 71 -62.52 5.79 0.42
CA PHE A 71 -63.15 6.73 -0.51
C PHE A 71 -64.00 6.01 -1.55
N ALA A 72 -63.63 4.81 -2.00
CA ALA A 72 -64.48 4.01 -2.88
C ALA A 72 -65.82 3.64 -2.20
N LYS A 73 -65.76 3.20 -0.94
CA LYS A 73 -66.95 2.89 -0.13
C LYS A 73 -67.80 4.15 0.14
N LEU A 74 -67.15 5.25 0.51
CA LEU A 74 -67.83 6.51 0.79
C LEU A 74 -68.50 7.09 -0.47
N ARG A 75 -67.82 7.03 -1.62
CA ARG A 75 -68.39 7.43 -2.92
C ARG A 75 -69.61 6.58 -3.26
N PHE A 76 -69.55 5.27 -3.07
CA PHE A 76 -70.69 4.38 -3.32
C PHE A 76 -71.89 4.77 -2.45
N SER A 77 -71.68 4.86 -1.14
CA SER A 77 -72.72 5.22 -0.17
C SER A 77 -73.32 6.61 -0.45
N TYR A 78 -72.49 7.60 -0.75
CA TYR A 78 -72.94 8.96 -1.05
C TYR A 78 -73.79 9.01 -2.33
N VAL A 79 -73.33 8.40 -3.42
CA VAL A 79 -74.08 8.37 -4.68
C VAL A 79 -75.41 7.65 -4.49
N GLU A 80 -75.43 6.53 -3.77
CA GLU A 80 -76.65 5.80 -3.44
C GLU A 80 -77.62 6.66 -2.61
N GLN A 81 -77.13 7.35 -1.57
CA GLN A 81 -77.97 8.16 -0.70
C GLN A 81 -78.54 9.38 -1.44
N VAL A 82 -77.71 10.10 -2.21
CA VAL A 82 -78.15 11.26 -2.98
C VAL A 82 -79.13 10.86 -4.08
N THR A 83 -78.93 9.71 -4.72
CA THR A 83 -79.88 9.22 -5.73
C THR A 83 -81.20 8.81 -5.10
N LYS A 84 -81.19 8.10 -3.96
CA LYS A 84 -82.41 7.79 -3.19
C LYS A 84 -83.17 9.05 -2.78
N GLU A 85 -82.48 10.04 -2.23
CA GLU A 85 -83.08 11.32 -1.82
C GLU A 85 -83.68 12.07 -3.02
N LYS A 86 -82.90 12.25 -4.09
CA LYS A 86 -83.38 12.92 -5.31
C LYS A 86 -84.58 12.21 -5.92
N PHE A 87 -84.58 10.89 -5.93
CA PHE A 87 -85.71 10.10 -6.44
C PHE A 87 -86.98 10.30 -5.61
N ILE A 88 -86.88 10.21 -4.28
CA ILE A 88 -88.02 10.47 -3.39
C ILE A 88 -88.53 11.90 -3.58
N ARG A 89 -87.62 12.89 -3.66
CA ARG A 89 -87.99 14.30 -3.86
C ARG A 89 -88.65 14.54 -5.22
N ALA A 90 -88.23 13.83 -6.27
CA ALA A 90 -88.83 13.96 -7.59
C ALA A 90 -90.25 13.38 -7.65
N ILE A 91 -90.54 12.33 -6.87
CA ILE A 91 -91.87 11.69 -6.82
C ILE A 91 -92.82 12.42 -5.87
N VAL A 92 -92.30 12.92 -4.74
CA VAL A 92 -93.10 13.57 -3.68
C VAL A 92 -93.20 15.09 -3.88
N GLY A 93 -92.34 15.69 -4.70
CA GLY A 93 -92.37 17.11 -5.02
C GLY A 93 -93.61 17.51 -5.83
N ASP A 94 -94.14 18.70 -5.55
CA ASP A 94 -95.28 19.29 -6.26
C ASP A 94 -94.83 20.56 -6.99
N PRO A 95 -94.78 20.60 -8.33
CA PRO A 95 -95.17 19.55 -9.27
C PRO A 95 -94.12 18.43 -9.42
N PRO A 96 -94.54 17.19 -9.76
CA PRO A 96 -93.62 16.07 -9.94
C PRO A 96 -92.66 16.33 -11.09
N VAL A 97 -91.38 16.05 -10.87
CA VAL A 97 -90.34 16.24 -11.89
C VAL A 97 -90.36 15.04 -12.83
N ILE A 98 -90.93 15.24 -14.02
CA ILE A 98 -90.95 14.24 -15.09
C ILE A 98 -89.72 14.48 -15.97
N VAL A 99 -88.74 13.58 -15.90
CA VAL A 99 -87.55 13.65 -16.75
C VAL A 99 -87.95 13.35 -18.19
N SER A 100 -87.70 14.29 -19.10
CA SER A 100 -88.02 14.10 -20.51
C SER A 100 -86.98 13.19 -21.19
N PRO A 101 -87.36 12.39 -22.21
CA PRO A 101 -86.40 11.62 -22.98
C PRO A 101 -85.29 12.47 -23.62
N GLN A 102 -85.57 13.73 -23.92
CA GLN A 102 -84.60 14.68 -24.48
C GLN A 102 -83.55 15.10 -23.45
N GLU A 103 -83.96 15.42 -22.21
CA GLU A 103 -83.05 15.72 -21.10
C GLU A 103 -82.12 14.55 -20.79
N ASN A 104 -82.63 13.31 -20.84
CA ASN A 104 -81.80 12.12 -20.67
C ASN A 104 -80.72 12.00 -21.76
N LEU A 105 -81.08 12.24 -23.02
CA LEU A 105 -80.12 12.21 -24.12
C LEU A 105 -79.06 13.32 -24.02
N GLU A 106 -79.42 14.51 -23.54
CA GLU A 106 -78.48 15.60 -23.30
C GLU A 106 -77.53 15.28 -22.13
N LEU A 107 -78.05 14.74 -21.03
CA LEU A 107 -77.25 14.30 -19.89
C LEU A 107 -76.33 13.11 -20.23
N GLU A 108 -76.77 12.20 -21.08
CA GLU A 108 -75.93 11.11 -21.59
C GLU A 108 -74.76 11.65 -22.42
N LYS A 109 -75.01 12.61 -23.32
CA LYS A 109 -73.95 13.26 -24.10
C LYS A 109 -72.93 13.98 -23.20
N ALA A 110 -73.40 14.79 -22.26
CA ALA A 110 -72.53 15.50 -21.32
C ALA A 110 -71.72 14.53 -20.44
N ASN A 111 -72.33 13.42 -19.98
CA ASN A 111 -71.61 12.39 -19.23
C ASN A 111 -70.56 11.67 -20.07
N LEU A 112 -70.83 11.41 -21.36
CA LEU A 112 -69.85 10.80 -22.26
C LEU A 112 -68.65 11.72 -22.48
N GLU A 113 -68.89 13.01 -22.69
CA GLU A 113 -67.83 14.03 -22.82
C GLU A 113 -66.99 14.13 -21.53
N ALA A 114 -67.64 14.28 -20.38
CA ALA A 114 -66.95 14.33 -19.09
C ALA A 114 -66.18 13.04 -18.79
N LYS A 115 -66.72 11.88 -19.16
CA LYS A 115 -66.05 10.58 -19.01
C LYS A 115 -64.83 10.46 -19.94
N ALA A 116 -64.90 11.01 -21.15
CA ALA A 116 -63.77 11.04 -22.07
C ALA A 116 -62.64 11.95 -21.52
N GLN A 117 -62.99 13.14 -21.05
CA GLN A 117 -62.04 14.06 -20.41
C GLN A 117 -61.39 13.45 -19.17
N LEU A 118 -62.18 12.82 -18.28
CA LEU A 118 -61.66 12.14 -17.09
C LEU A 118 -60.71 11.00 -17.46
N LYS A 119 -60.99 10.24 -18.53
CA LYS A 119 -60.09 9.20 -19.00
C LYS A 119 -58.77 9.77 -19.51
N ALA A 120 -58.82 10.85 -20.29
CA ALA A 120 -57.61 11.51 -20.79
C ALA A 120 -56.73 12.01 -19.63
N LEU A 121 -57.32 12.72 -18.66
CA LEU A 121 -56.61 13.20 -17.47
C LEU A 121 -56.04 12.06 -16.63
N LYS A 122 -56.75 10.93 -16.51
CA LYS A 122 -56.23 9.75 -15.79
C LYS A 122 -54.98 9.17 -16.45
N VAL A 123 -54.95 9.12 -17.77
CA VAL A 123 -53.77 8.66 -18.52
C VAL A 123 -52.62 9.63 -18.32
N GLU A 124 -52.87 10.94 -18.46
CA GLU A 124 -51.85 11.98 -18.25
C GLU A 124 -51.26 11.93 -16.83
N VAL A 125 -52.09 11.79 -15.81
CA VAL A 125 -51.62 11.66 -14.42
C VAL A 125 -50.83 10.36 -14.22
N ALA A 126 -51.27 9.24 -14.80
CA ALA A 126 -50.52 7.99 -14.73
C ALA A 126 -49.14 8.10 -15.38
N ASP A 127 -49.04 8.76 -16.54
CA ASP A 127 -47.79 9.00 -17.24
C ASP A 127 -46.86 9.92 -16.42
N MET A 128 -47.39 11.01 -15.85
CA MET A 128 -46.63 11.90 -14.97
C MET A 128 -46.09 11.17 -13.74
N VAL A 129 -46.89 10.30 -13.10
CA VAL A 129 -46.45 9.49 -11.96
C VAL A 129 -45.33 8.54 -12.37
N ALA A 130 -45.46 7.86 -13.51
CA ALA A 130 -44.42 6.96 -14.02
C ALA A 130 -43.11 7.71 -14.33
N GLU A 131 -43.19 8.91 -14.90
CA GLU A 131 -42.01 9.77 -15.10
C GLU A 131 -41.37 10.21 -13.79
N LEU A 132 -42.18 10.61 -12.80
CA LEU A 132 -41.68 11.01 -11.48
C LEU A 132 -40.98 9.85 -10.77
N GLU A 133 -41.53 8.64 -10.82
CA GLU A 133 -40.88 7.45 -10.28
C GLU A 133 -39.54 7.16 -10.97
N LYS A 134 -39.49 7.28 -12.29
CA LYS A 134 -38.25 7.08 -13.05
C LYS A 134 -37.20 8.13 -12.64
N LYS A 135 -37.57 9.41 -12.61
CA LYS A 135 -36.68 10.50 -12.20
C LYS A 135 -36.23 10.33 -10.74
N GLY A 136 -37.12 9.87 -9.85
CA GLY A 136 -36.82 9.55 -8.46
C GLY A 136 -35.77 8.44 -8.33
N LYS A 137 -35.91 7.34 -9.08
CA LYS A 137 -34.92 6.24 -9.12
C LYS A 137 -33.57 6.68 -9.67
N GLU A 138 -33.56 7.51 -10.72
CA GLU A 138 -32.32 8.06 -11.28
C GLU A 138 -31.64 9.01 -10.32
N LEU A 139 -32.40 9.87 -9.64
CA LEU A 139 -31.88 10.80 -8.63
C LEU A 139 -31.27 10.05 -7.44
N ALA A 140 -31.95 9.01 -6.93
CA ALA A 140 -31.43 8.19 -5.84
C ALA A 140 -30.06 7.57 -6.17
N LYS A 141 -29.92 6.98 -7.37
CA LYS A 141 -28.63 6.42 -7.84
C LYS A 141 -27.52 7.47 -7.96
N ARG A 142 -27.86 8.65 -8.49
CA ARG A 142 -26.90 9.76 -8.60
C ARG A 142 -26.47 10.25 -7.23
N TYR A 143 -27.41 10.36 -6.29
CA TYR A 143 -27.13 10.76 -4.92
C TYR A 143 -26.20 9.76 -4.22
N GLU A 144 -26.46 8.45 -4.34
CA GLU A 144 -25.57 7.40 -3.83
C GLU A 144 -24.16 7.51 -4.41
N THR A 145 -24.04 7.75 -5.72
CA THR A 145 -22.74 7.90 -6.38
C THR A 145 -21.98 9.11 -5.84
N VAL A 146 -22.66 10.26 -5.71
CA VAL A 146 -22.07 11.48 -5.14
C VAL A 146 -21.63 11.23 -3.70
N GLN A 147 -22.44 10.56 -2.88
CA GLN A 147 -22.06 10.22 -1.50
C GLN A 147 -20.81 9.36 -1.43
N LEU A 148 -20.70 8.32 -2.28
CA LEU A 148 -19.50 7.48 -2.36
C LEU A 148 -18.27 8.27 -2.79
N ASP A 149 -18.41 9.15 -3.78
CA ASP A 149 -17.29 9.95 -4.27
C ASP A 149 -16.90 11.05 -3.28
N THR A 150 -17.84 11.62 -2.54
CA THR A 150 -17.57 12.53 -1.42
C THR A 150 -16.79 11.81 -0.31
N ALA A 151 -17.15 10.57 0.03
CA ALA A 151 -16.40 9.78 1.01
C ALA A 151 -14.96 9.51 0.55
N LYS A 152 -14.76 9.12 -0.71
CA LYS A 152 -13.41 8.96 -1.29
C LYS A 152 -12.62 10.27 -1.27
N LEU A 153 -13.27 11.38 -1.59
CA LEU A 153 -12.64 12.70 -1.61
C LEU A 153 -12.19 13.12 -0.21
N LYS A 154 -12.92 12.73 0.85
CA LYS A 154 -12.52 12.94 2.25
C LYS A 154 -11.23 12.20 2.62
N GLU A 155 -11.00 11.00 2.08
CA GLU A 155 -9.79 10.19 2.36
C GLU A 155 -8.56 10.56 1.52
N LEU A 156 -8.76 11.21 0.37
CA LEU A 156 -7.67 11.50 -0.58
C LEU A 156 -6.58 12.42 -0.02
N PRO A 157 -6.89 13.53 0.70
CA PRO A 157 -5.87 14.40 1.27
C PRO A 157 -4.89 13.68 2.19
N ASP A 158 -5.39 12.80 3.06
CA ASP A 158 -4.56 12.04 4.00
C ASP A 158 -3.64 11.08 3.26
N LYS A 159 -4.15 10.37 2.24
CA LYS A 159 -3.35 9.49 1.38
C LYS A 159 -2.29 10.25 0.59
N ILE A 160 -2.61 11.46 0.13
CA ILE A 160 -1.63 12.32 -0.55
C ILE A 160 -0.52 12.74 0.42
N ALA A 161 -0.88 13.17 1.63
CA ALA A 161 0.10 13.55 2.65
C ALA A 161 1.02 12.37 3.02
N GLU A 162 0.46 11.18 3.20
CA GLU A 162 1.22 9.95 3.47
C GLU A 162 2.18 9.58 2.32
N LEU A 163 1.75 9.77 1.07
CA LEU A 163 2.61 9.55 -0.09
C LEU A 163 3.71 10.63 -0.21
N GLU A 164 3.39 11.89 0.09
CA GLU A 164 4.37 12.99 0.11
C GLU A 164 5.43 12.76 1.19
N GLU A 165 5.04 12.29 2.37
CA GLU A 165 5.97 11.91 3.45
C GLU A 165 6.89 10.76 3.01
N ARG A 166 6.33 9.67 2.46
CA ARG A 166 7.15 8.57 1.92
C ARG A 166 8.09 9.00 0.81
N VAL A 167 7.66 9.91 -0.06
CA VAL A 167 8.52 10.47 -1.11
C VAL A 167 9.64 11.32 -0.49
N ALA A 168 9.37 12.06 0.58
CA ALA A 168 10.38 12.81 1.30
C ALA A 168 11.39 11.86 1.99
N GLU A 169 10.92 10.80 2.66
CA GLU A 169 11.77 9.76 3.26
C GLU A 169 12.66 9.08 2.22
N LEU A 170 12.11 8.71 1.06
CA LEU A 170 12.87 8.10 -0.02
C LEU A 170 13.90 9.07 -0.61
N LYS A 171 13.56 10.36 -0.72
CA LYS A 171 14.51 11.38 -1.16
C LYS A 171 15.62 11.58 -0.14
N GLU A 172 15.31 11.62 1.16
CA GLU A 172 16.32 11.71 2.22
C GLU A 172 17.20 10.47 2.29
N ALA A 173 16.63 9.27 2.12
CA ALA A 173 17.40 8.03 1.99
C ALA A 173 18.28 8.00 0.72
N GLN A 174 17.89 8.77 -0.31
CA GLN A 174 18.62 8.93 -1.56
C GLN A 174 19.61 10.11 -1.55
N GLU A 175 19.52 11.04 -0.59
CA GLU A 175 20.54 12.04 -0.33
C GLU A 175 21.89 11.33 -0.18
N PRO A 176 23.00 11.93 -0.67
CA PRO A 176 24.28 11.26 -0.76
C PRO A 176 24.82 10.95 0.65
N GLY A 177 24.45 9.79 1.18
CA GLY A 177 25.11 9.17 2.32
C GLY A 177 26.55 8.81 1.98
N GLN A 178 27.26 8.22 2.96
CA GLN A 178 28.69 7.84 2.89
C GLN A 178 29.13 6.98 1.68
N LYS A 179 28.22 6.58 0.79
CA LYS A 179 28.45 5.68 -0.35
C LYS A 179 27.97 6.33 -1.67
N PRO A 180 28.80 7.21 -2.29
CA PRO A 180 28.47 7.92 -3.54
C PRO A 180 28.10 7.03 -4.73
N TYR A 181 28.46 5.75 -4.67
CA TYR A 181 28.19 4.75 -5.72
C TYR A 181 26.74 4.24 -5.73
N MET A 182 25.99 4.41 -4.64
CA MET A 182 24.58 4.02 -4.56
C MET A 182 23.63 5.09 -5.12
N THR A 183 24.12 6.33 -5.26
CA THR A 183 23.36 7.48 -5.77
C THR A 183 23.67 7.75 -7.26
N LEU A 184 24.37 6.85 -7.94
CA LEU A 184 24.74 7.02 -9.33
C LEU A 184 23.53 6.78 -10.25
N PRO A 185 23.32 7.63 -11.27
CA PRO A 185 22.38 7.34 -12.35
C PRO A 185 22.70 5.99 -13.02
N LEU A 186 21.66 5.29 -13.49
CA LEU A 186 21.76 3.95 -14.06
C LEU A 186 22.84 3.83 -15.16
N ALA A 187 23.02 4.85 -15.99
CA ALA A 187 24.08 4.85 -17.00
C ALA A 187 25.48 4.76 -16.38
N LYS A 188 25.74 5.56 -15.34
CA LYS A 188 27.05 5.58 -14.65
C LYS A 188 27.29 4.31 -13.82
N THR A 189 26.25 3.67 -13.30
CA THR A 189 26.40 2.38 -12.60
C THR A 189 26.77 1.27 -13.58
N LEU A 190 26.17 1.24 -14.78
CA LEU A 190 26.53 0.29 -15.83
C LEU A 190 28.00 0.45 -16.26
N ASP A 191 28.44 1.70 -16.49
CA ASP A 191 29.84 1.98 -16.82
C ASP A 191 30.81 1.49 -15.74
N LEU A 192 30.49 1.74 -14.46
CA LEU A 192 31.29 1.27 -13.32
C LEU A 192 31.29 -0.25 -13.18
N VAL A 193 30.16 -0.91 -13.45
CA VAL A 193 30.07 -2.38 -13.45
C VAL A 193 30.94 -2.96 -14.55
N ASP A 194 30.95 -2.37 -15.74
CA ASP A 194 31.78 -2.83 -16.85
C ASP A 194 33.27 -2.61 -16.58
N GLU A 195 33.63 -1.47 -15.99
CA GLU A 195 35.00 -1.20 -15.54
C GLU A 195 35.46 -2.22 -14.50
N LYS A 196 34.61 -2.55 -13.51
CA LYS A 196 34.91 -3.55 -12.49
C LYS A 196 35.02 -4.96 -13.06
N LYS A 197 34.18 -5.31 -14.03
CA LYS A 197 34.30 -6.59 -14.76
C LYS A 197 35.61 -6.70 -15.53
N ARG A 198 36.06 -5.62 -16.18
CA ARG A 198 37.37 -5.59 -16.86
C ARG A 198 38.52 -5.76 -15.87
N GLN A 199 38.46 -5.07 -14.72
CA GLN A 199 39.46 -5.22 -13.65
C GLN A 199 39.48 -6.66 -13.11
N GLN A 200 38.31 -7.26 -12.89
CA GLN A 200 38.21 -8.64 -12.43
C GLN A 200 38.81 -9.62 -13.45
N GLN A 201 38.51 -9.46 -14.74
CA GLN A 201 39.11 -10.28 -15.80
C GLN A 201 40.63 -10.11 -15.91
N GLN A 202 41.16 -8.92 -15.65
CA GLN A 202 42.60 -8.69 -15.60
C GLN A 202 43.24 -9.41 -14.41
N LEU A 203 42.66 -9.28 -13.22
CA LEU A 203 43.13 -9.98 -12.02
C LEU A 203 43.05 -11.49 -12.16
N ASP A 204 41.99 -12.02 -12.78
CA ASP A 204 41.86 -13.47 -13.04
C ASP A 204 42.97 -13.96 -13.97
N ARG A 205 43.30 -13.21 -15.03
CA ARG A 205 44.43 -13.52 -15.92
C ARG A 205 45.78 -13.47 -15.19
N GLU A 206 45.98 -12.48 -14.32
CA GLU A 206 47.20 -12.38 -13.51
C GLU A 206 47.31 -13.54 -12.52
N LEU A 207 46.20 -13.92 -11.89
CA LEU A 207 46.12 -15.09 -11.01
C LEU A 207 46.44 -16.37 -11.77
N GLU A 208 45.88 -16.59 -12.95
CA GLU A 208 46.20 -17.74 -13.81
C GLU A 208 47.69 -17.78 -14.18
N GLN A 209 48.27 -16.64 -14.55
CA GLN A 209 49.70 -16.54 -14.86
C GLN A 209 50.58 -16.85 -13.64
N LEU A 210 50.22 -16.34 -12.46
CA LEU A 210 50.93 -16.62 -11.23
C LEU A 210 50.79 -18.10 -10.83
N GLN A 211 49.59 -18.66 -10.89
CA GLN A 211 49.32 -20.07 -10.63
C GLN A 211 50.12 -20.98 -11.58
N ALA A 212 50.32 -20.60 -12.84
CA ALA A 212 51.18 -21.33 -13.77
C ALA A 212 52.68 -21.21 -13.45
N ARG A 213 53.13 -20.08 -12.86
CA ARG A 213 54.53 -19.84 -12.46
C ARG A 213 54.92 -20.53 -11.16
N VAL A 214 54.00 -20.62 -10.19
CA VAL A 214 54.22 -21.26 -8.87
C VAL A 214 54.82 -22.68 -8.99
N PRO A 215 54.28 -23.63 -9.77
CA PRO A 215 54.84 -24.97 -9.84
C PRO A 215 56.22 -25.01 -10.48
N ARG A 216 56.50 -24.12 -11.45
CA ARG A 216 57.84 -24.02 -12.07
C ARG A 216 58.86 -23.53 -11.06
N LYS A 217 58.54 -22.46 -10.33
CA LYS A 217 59.40 -21.94 -9.26
C LYS A 217 59.57 -22.93 -8.12
N ARG A 218 58.54 -23.70 -7.78
CA ARG A 218 58.63 -24.78 -6.80
C ARG A 218 59.59 -25.88 -7.24
N LYS A 219 59.53 -26.32 -8.50
CA LYS A 219 60.49 -27.29 -9.07
C LYS A 219 61.91 -26.74 -9.12
N GLU A 220 62.08 -25.45 -9.45
CA GLU A 220 63.39 -24.78 -9.41
C GLU A 220 63.97 -24.76 -7.99
N LEU A 221 63.15 -24.44 -6.98
CA LEU A 221 63.55 -24.48 -5.57
C LEU A 221 63.92 -25.89 -5.12
N GLU A 222 63.11 -26.90 -5.46
CA GLU A 222 63.40 -28.31 -5.14
C GLU A 222 64.72 -28.76 -5.79
N ARG A 223 64.99 -28.36 -7.04
CA ARG A 223 66.25 -28.65 -7.73
C ARG A 223 67.43 -27.96 -7.05
N LEU A 224 67.33 -26.64 -6.79
CA LEU A 224 68.40 -25.90 -6.12
C LEU A 224 68.66 -26.46 -4.72
N GLN A 225 67.62 -26.85 -3.99
CA GLN A 225 67.75 -27.49 -2.68
C GLN A 225 68.47 -28.85 -2.79
N ALA A 226 68.14 -29.66 -3.81
CA ALA A 226 68.85 -30.90 -4.10
C ALA A 226 70.32 -30.69 -4.50
N GLU A 227 70.65 -29.60 -5.19
CA GLU A 227 72.03 -29.21 -5.52
C GLU A 227 72.79 -28.65 -4.29
N LEU A 228 72.10 -28.01 -3.34
CA LEU A 228 72.67 -27.43 -2.12
C LEU A 228 73.05 -28.51 -1.10
N GLN A 229 72.24 -29.56 -0.95
CA GLN A 229 72.50 -30.69 -0.03
C GLN A 229 73.92 -31.31 -0.17
N PRO A 230 74.40 -31.71 -1.37
CA PRO A 230 75.75 -32.25 -1.51
C PRO A 230 76.84 -31.19 -1.30
N LEU A 231 76.57 -29.91 -1.60
CA LEU A 231 77.51 -28.82 -1.33
C LEU A 231 77.64 -28.55 0.17
N GLU A 232 76.54 -28.58 0.92
CA GLU A 232 76.53 -28.52 2.37
C GLU A 232 77.27 -29.71 2.98
N ALA A 233 77.01 -30.93 2.50
CA ALA A 233 77.74 -32.13 2.93
C ALA A 233 79.25 -32.00 2.66
N LYS A 234 79.64 -31.53 1.46
CA LYS A 234 81.05 -31.24 1.12
C LYS A 234 81.65 -30.18 2.03
N ARG A 235 80.91 -29.11 2.34
CA ARG A 235 81.34 -28.05 3.26
C ARG A 235 81.52 -28.56 4.68
N GLN A 236 80.61 -29.40 5.18
CA GLN A 236 80.74 -29.99 6.50
C GLN A 236 81.91 -30.98 6.56
N ASN A 237 82.09 -31.80 5.53
CA ASN A 237 83.23 -32.72 5.41
C ASN A 237 84.56 -31.97 5.33
N SER A 238 84.65 -30.89 4.55
CA SER A 238 85.87 -30.07 4.49
C SER A 238 86.14 -29.34 5.79
N LYS A 239 85.11 -28.83 6.47
CA LYS A 239 85.23 -28.21 7.79
C LYS A 239 85.66 -29.22 8.87
N ALA A 240 85.11 -30.44 8.83
CA ALA A 240 85.52 -31.54 9.71
C ALA A 240 86.96 -31.96 9.43
N ALA A 241 87.34 -32.15 8.17
CA ALA A 241 88.71 -32.46 7.77
C ALA A 241 89.69 -31.36 8.19
N ALA A 242 89.33 -30.07 8.04
CA ALA A 242 90.15 -28.95 8.51
C ALA A 242 90.27 -28.91 10.04
N LYS A 243 89.19 -29.20 10.77
CA LYS A 243 89.20 -29.28 12.25
C LYS A 243 90.04 -30.46 12.72
N ASP A 244 89.97 -31.60 12.05
CA ASP A 244 90.77 -32.78 12.37
C ASP A 244 92.23 -32.61 11.97
N ALA A 245 92.54 -31.91 10.88
CA ALA A 245 93.91 -31.51 10.54
C ALA A 245 94.47 -30.53 11.58
N ARG A 246 93.65 -29.59 12.06
CA ARG A 246 94.03 -28.67 13.15
C ARG A 246 94.26 -29.44 14.45
N ARG A 247 93.38 -30.37 14.81
CA ARG A 247 93.55 -31.27 15.98
C ARG A 247 94.76 -32.18 15.84
N ARG A 248 95.07 -32.70 14.65
CA ARG A 248 96.30 -33.47 14.40
C ARG A 248 97.54 -32.60 14.52
N LYS A 249 97.50 -31.34 14.10
CA LYS A 249 98.60 -30.38 14.29
C LYS A 249 98.77 -30.00 15.78
N GLU A 250 97.67 -29.82 16.50
CA GLU A 250 97.69 -29.50 17.94
C GLU A 250 98.06 -30.73 18.80
N GLY A 251 97.66 -31.94 18.40
CA GLY A 251 97.99 -33.21 19.08
C GLY A 251 99.37 -33.75 18.75
N ALA A 252 99.89 -33.54 17.53
CA ALA A 252 101.28 -33.86 17.17
C ALA A 252 102.30 -32.86 17.75
N GLY A 253 101.85 -31.79 18.41
CA GLY A 253 102.70 -30.92 19.22
C GLY A 253 103.08 -31.54 20.57
N GLY A 254 102.39 -32.60 21.02
CA GLY A 254 102.67 -33.26 22.30
C GLY A 254 103.96 -34.08 22.31
N ASP A 255 104.37 -34.66 21.17
CA ASP A 255 105.60 -35.44 21.09
C ASP A 255 106.87 -34.56 21.24
N ALA A 256 106.77 -33.26 20.97
CA ALA A 256 107.87 -32.31 21.16
C ALA A 256 107.99 -31.85 22.63
N ASP A 257 106.85 -31.62 23.30
CA ASP A 257 106.83 -31.25 24.73
C ASP A 257 107.25 -32.42 25.64
N ASP A 258 106.83 -33.67 25.33
CA ASP A 258 107.29 -34.86 26.08
C ASP A 258 108.81 -35.09 25.94
N LEU A 259 109.39 -34.72 24.79
CA LEU A 259 110.84 -34.76 24.59
C LEU A 259 111.57 -33.64 25.34
N GLU A 260 110.99 -32.44 25.42
CA GLU A 260 111.55 -31.33 26.22
C GLU A 260 111.45 -31.59 27.72
N GLU A 261 110.37 -32.17 28.23
CA GLU A 261 110.22 -32.54 29.64
C GLU A 261 111.24 -33.61 30.05
N ARG A 262 111.44 -34.64 29.21
CA ARG A 262 112.51 -35.63 29.42
C ARG A 262 113.89 -35.01 29.35
N GLY A 263 114.12 -34.06 28.44
CA GLY A 263 115.37 -33.32 28.34
C GLY A 263 115.65 -32.45 29.57
N ARG A 264 114.63 -31.81 30.14
CA ARG A 264 114.74 -31.02 31.38
C ARG A 264 114.99 -31.91 32.59
N TRP A 265 114.31 -33.04 32.69
CA TRP A 265 114.53 -34.00 33.77
C TRP A 265 115.94 -34.61 33.72
N LEU A 266 116.42 -35.00 32.53
CA LEU A 266 117.77 -35.50 32.35
C LEU A 266 118.82 -34.43 32.71
N ARG A 267 118.66 -33.17 32.27
CA ARG A 267 119.57 -32.08 32.67
C ARG A 267 119.52 -31.76 34.17
N ALA A 268 118.34 -31.81 34.79
CA ALA A 268 118.22 -31.60 36.24
C ALA A 268 118.87 -32.76 37.02
N SER A 269 118.70 -34.00 36.55
CA SER A 269 119.36 -35.18 37.14
C SER A 269 120.87 -35.14 36.97
N GLU A 270 121.37 -34.65 35.83
CA GLU A 270 122.80 -34.42 35.58
C GLU A 270 123.34 -33.33 36.50
N ALA A 271 122.62 -32.21 36.66
CA ALA A 271 123.02 -31.12 37.55
C ALA A 271 123.05 -31.54 39.03
N ALA A 272 122.06 -32.32 39.48
CA ALA A 272 122.02 -32.85 40.84
C ALA A 272 123.14 -33.87 41.11
N LEU A 273 123.43 -34.75 40.14
CA LEU A 273 124.55 -35.70 40.24
C LEU A 273 125.91 -35.01 40.22
N LYS A 274 126.09 -33.95 39.41
CA LYS A 274 127.31 -33.12 39.43
C LYS A 274 127.50 -32.38 40.75
N GLN A 275 126.43 -31.90 41.39
CA GLN A 275 126.49 -31.26 42.72
C GLN A 275 126.80 -32.24 43.86
N MET A 276 126.41 -33.51 43.76
CA MET A 276 126.70 -34.51 44.79
C MET A 276 128.10 -35.14 44.71
N LEU A 277 128.74 -35.09 43.53
CA LEU A 277 130.04 -35.74 43.29
C LEU A 277 131.24 -34.79 43.27
N ASP A 278 131.03 -33.47 43.46
CA ASP A 278 132.08 -32.44 43.56
C ASP A 278 133.15 -32.52 42.44
N ILE A 279 132.69 -32.73 41.20
CA ILE A 279 133.52 -32.80 40.00
C ILE A 279 133.50 -31.43 39.31
N GLN A 280 134.63 -30.72 39.32
CA GLN A 280 134.84 -29.54 38.50
C GLN A 280 134.81 -29.92 37.00
N GLY A 281 133.95 -29.26 36.24
CA GLY A 281 133.77 -29.41 34.78
C GLY A 281 132.47 -28.81 34.29
#